data_AF-A0A318PED1-F1
#
_entry.id   AF-A0A318PED1-F1
#
_cell.length_a   1.000
_cell.length_b   1.000
_cell.length_c   1.000
_cell.angle_alpha   90.00
_cell.angle_beta   90.00
_cell.angle_gamma   90.00
#
_symmetry.space_group_name_H-M   'P 1'
#
loop_
_entity.id
_entity.type
_entity.pdbx_description
1 polymer ?
#
loop_
_entity_poly.entity_id
_entity_poly.type
_entity_poly.pdbx_seq_one_letter_code
_entity_poly.pdbx_strand_id
1 'polypeptide(L)'
;MGIATGRMASVLRGGCLLACMALLGACTRHGQEGYARYRTNCGICHHGGEGLKGEIPPITGRVDRIATSPEGRQYLMHVLLNGLNGPLKIDGVPYNFFMPAFRAHLSDEEIASILSYLATRGDTHPAPVFTAAEVARERTHPLSSSTVADERRRLDAIHPLP
;
A
#
# COMPACT_ATOMS: atom_id res chain seq x y z
N MET A 1 17.96 -3.59 -73.33
CA MET A 1 16.56 -4.00 -73.12
C MET A 1 16.51 -4.71 -71.78
N GLY A 2 15.88 -4.11 -70.75
CA GLY A 2 15.89 -4.64 -69.38
C GLY A 2 15.72 -3.55 -68.32
N ILE A 3 14.49 -3.06 -68.23
CA ILE A 3 13.89 -2.19 -67.21
C ILE A 3 14.11 -2.71 -65.77
N ALA A 4 14.45 -1.81 -64.83
CA ALA A 4 13.81 -1.71 -63.51
C ALA A 4 14.33 -0.48 -62.73
N THR A 5 13.48 0.55 -62.65
CA THR A 5 13.52 1.64 -61.68
C THR A 5 13.00 1.14 -60.32
N GLY A 6 13.62 1.55 -59.21
CA GLY A 6 13.17 1.22 -57.86
C GLY A 6 13.60 2.27 -56.85
N ARG A 7 12.61 2.91 -56.22
CA ARG A 7 12.70 4.10 -55.34
C ARG A 7 13.20 3.76 -53.92
N MET A 8 13.88 4.74 -53.34
CA MET A 8 13.73 5.30 -51.98
C MET A 8 13.27 4.37 -50.84
N ALA A 9 14.02 4.34 -49.74
CA ALA A 9 13.44 4.57 -48.41
C ALA A 9 14.52 4.95 -47.39
N SER A 10 14.53 6.23 -47.02
CA SER A 10 15.02 6.72 -45.74
C SER A 10 14.16 6.12 -44.63
N VAL A 11 14.78 5.50 -43.63
CA VAL A 11 14.15 5.28 -42.31
C VAL A 11 15.18 5.57 -41.24
N LEU A 12 15.46 6.86 -41.03
CA LEU A 12 15.90 7.37 -39.73
C LEU A 12 14.69 7.98 -39.02
N ARG A 13 14.58 7.69 -37.71
CA ARG A 13 13.68 8.25 -36.68
C ARG A 13 12.40 7.45 -36.41
N GLY A 14 12.48 6.51 -35.47
CA GLY A 14 11.30 5.89 -34.83
C GLY A 14 11.51 5.36 -33.41
N GLY A 15 12.75 5.19 -32.94
CA GLY A 15 13.02 4.46 -31.69
C GLY A 15 12.79 5.22 -30.38
N CYS A 16 12.73 6.55 -30.37
CA CYS A 16 12.78 7.32 -29.11
C CYS A 16 11.40 7.65 -28.50
N LEU A 17 10.30 7.52 -29.26
CA LEU A 17 8.96 7.91 -28.79
C LEU A 17 8.20 6.79 -28.04
N LEU A 18 8.61 5.53 -28.19
CA LEU A 18 7.92 4.38 -27.58
C LEU A 18 8.33 4.15 -26.11
N ALA A 19 9.49 4.63 -25.67
CA ALA A 19 9.96 4.45 -24.29
C ALA A 19 9.24 5.36 -23.28
N CYS A 20 8.75 6.53 -23.68
CA CYS A 20 8.05 7.45 -22.78
C CYS A 20 6.61 7.01 -22.41
N MET A 21 5.91 6.27 -23.29
CA MET A 21 4.53 5.84 -23.01
C MET A 21 4.43 4.66 -22.03
N ALA A 22 5.49 3.85 -21.90
CA ALA A 22 5.50 2.70 -20.98
C ALA A 22 5.58 3.12 -19.50
N LEU A 23 6.27 4.22 -19.20
CA LEU A 23 6.49 4.71 -17.83
C LEU A 23 5.24 5.36 -17.22
N LEU A 24 4.37 5.95 -18.04
CA LEU A 24 3.12 6.58 -17.59
C LEU A 24 2.02 5.55 -17.25
N GLY A 25 2.06 4.35 -17.83
CA GLY A 25 1.05 3.30 -17.61
C GLY A 25 1.26 2.50 -16.31
N ALA A 26 2.47 2.48 -15.76
CA ALA A 26 2.78 1.72 -14.54
C ALA A 26 2.17 2.36 -13.28
N CYS A 27 2.19 3.70 -13.18
CA CYS A 27 1.67 4.43 -12.02
C CYS A 27 0.13 4.33 -11.90
N THR A 28 -0.60 4.34 -13.03
CA THR A 28 -2.07 4.24 -13.01
C THR A 28 -2.54 2.83 -12.69
N ARG A 29 -1.77 1.81 -13.10
CA ARG A 29 -2.09 0.40 -12.86
C ARG A 29 -1.97 0.02 -11.38
N HIS A 30 -0.93 0.47 -10.68
CA HIS A 30 -0.75 0.15 -9.25
C HIS A 30 -1.85 0.76 -8.36
N GLY A 31 -2.31 1.98 -8.65
CA GLY A 31 -3.40 2.61 -7.90
C GLY A 31 -4.75 1.91 -8.08
N GLN A 32 -5.09 1.51 -9.32
CA GLN A 32 -6.33 0.77 -9.61
C GLN A 32 -6.34 -0.64 -9.02
N GLU A 33 -5.20 -1.34 -9.08
CA GLU A 33 -5.05 -2.66 -8.47
C GLU A 33 -5.14 -2.61 -6.93
N GLY A 34 -4.56 -1.58 -6.30
CA GLY A 34 -4.64 -1.38 -4.85
C GLY A 34 -6.08 -1.17 -4.36
N TYR A 35 -6.89 -0.38 -5.06
CA TYR A 35 -8.31 -0.19 -4.73
C TYR A 35 -9.11 -1.50 -4.82
N ALA A 36 -8.95 -2.26 -5.92
CA ALA A 36 -9.65 -3.52 -6.10
C ALA A 36 -9.31 -4.52 -4.99
N ARG A 37 -8.03 -4.63 -4.64
CA ARG A 37 -7.56 -5.49 -3.54
C ARG A 37 -8.08 -5.01 -2.18
N TYR A 38 -8.10 -3.71 -1.93
CA TYR A 38 -8.70 -3.14 -0.72
C TYR A 38 -10.18 -3.54 -0.59
N ARG A 39 -10.96 -3.38 -1.66
CA ARG A 39 -12.39 -3.74 -1.68
C ARG A 39 -12.63 -5.20 -1.34
N THR A 40 -11.81 -6.11 -1.88
CA THR A 40 -11.96 -7.56 -1.68
C THR A 40 -11.49 -8.01 -0.29
N ASN A 41 -10.38 -7.45 0.22
CA ASN A 41 -9.72 -7.99 1.42
C ASN A 41 -10.00 -7.20 2.70
N CYS A 42 -10.27 -5.90 2.58
CA CYS A 42 -10.34 -4.98 3.73
C CYS A 42 -11.73 -4.36 3.87
N GLY A 43 -12.41 -4.10 2.75
CA GLY A 43 -13.68 -3.39 2.68
C GLY A 43 -14.84 -4.09 3.40
N ILE A 44 -14.74 -5.41 3.65
CA ILE A 44 -15.74 -6.16 4.42
C ILE A 44 -15.84 -5.68 5.87
N CYS A 45 -14.73 -5.21 6.46
CA CYS A 45 -14.73 -4.67 7.83
C CYS A 45 -14.54 -3.15 7.84
N HIS A 46 -13.62 -2.63 7.02
CA HIS A 46 -13.28 -1.21 7.01
C HIS A 46 -14.20 -0.37 6.10
N HIS A 47 -15.12 -0.98 5.35
CA HIS A 47 -16.05 -0.31 4.45
C HIS A 47 -15.32 0.60 3.43
N GLY A 48 -15.71 1.88 3.31
CA GLY A 48 -15.00 2.88 2.50
C GLY A 48 -13.66 3.35 3.08
N GLY A 49 -13.32 2.86 4.29
CA GLY A 49 -12.13 3.18 5.08
C GLY A 49 -12.45 3.93 6.38
N GLU A 50 -13.72 4.20 6.65
CA GLU A 50 -14.26 4.80 7.88
C GLU A 50 -14.37 3.82 9.06
N GLY A 51 -14.41 2.51 8.77
CA GLY A 51 -14.62 1.49 9.80
C GLY A 51 -15.99 1.58 10.47
N LEU A 52 -16.05 1.21 11.75
CA LEU A 52 -17.22 1.30 12.62
C LEU A 52 -16.77 1.72 14.01
N LYS A 53 -17.13 2.94 14.43
CA LYS A 53 -16.63 3.55 15.67
C LYS A 53 -16.85 2.63 16.88
N GLY A 54 -15.77 2.34 17.62
CA GLY A 54 -15.77 1.44 18.78
C GLY A 54 -15.58 -0.05 18.46
N GLU A 55 -15.74 -0.46 17.20
CA GLU A 55 -15.63 -1.86 16.78
C GLU A 55 -14.49 -2.08 15.78
N ILE A 56 -14.50 -1.35 14.66
CA ILE A 56 -13.48 -1.41 13.60
C ILE A 56 -12.87 -0.02 13.41
N PRO A 57 -11.54 0.14 13.57
CA PRO A 57 -10.93 1.46 13.47
C PRO A 57 -10.96 2.03 12.05
N PRO A 58 -11.03 3.37 11.91
CA PRO A 58 -10.86 4.04 10.63
C PRO A 58 -9.42 3.89 10.14
N ILE A 59 -9.24 3.92 8.82
CA ILE A 59 -7.94 3.84 8.15
C ILE A 59 -7.73 4.96 7.11
N THR A 60 -8.82 5.58 6.63
CA THR A 60 -8.76 6.74 5.74
C THR A 60 -8.07 7.91 6.45
N GLY A 61 -7.16 8.59 5.75
CA GLY A 61 -6.38 9.71 6.28
C GLY A 61 -5.38 9.35 7.37
N ARG A 62 -5.05 8.07 7.58
CA ARG A 62 -4.09 7.66 8.64
C ARG A 62 -2.82 7.07 8.07
N VAL A 63 -2.94 6.21 7.04
CA VAL A 63 -1.80 5.46 6.49
C VAL A 63 -0.71 6.38 5.95
N ASP A 64 -1.10 7.47 5.29
CA ASP A 64 -0.19 8.47 4.75
C ASP A 64 0.65 9.15 5.84
N ARG A 65 -0.01 9.55 6.94
CA ARG A 65 0.62 10.20 8.10
C ARG A 65 1.49 9.23 8.90
N ILE A 66 1.02 8.01 9.15
CA ILE A 66 1.78 6.97 9.87
C ILE A 66 3.03 6.58 9.07
N ALA A 67 2.96 6.55 7.75
CA ALA A 67 4.08 6.18 6.89
C ALA A 67 5.17 7.26 6.77
N THR A 68 5.05 8.40 7.44
CA THR A 68 6.05 9.50 7.38
C THR A 68 7.33 9.19 8.17
N SER A 69 7.30 8.25 9.13
CA SER A 69 8.50 7.74 9.80
C SER A 69 8.87 6.34 9.33
N PRO A 70 10.17 5.96 9.36
CA PRO A 70 10.60 4.60 9.05
C PRO A 70 9.89 3.54 9.90
N GLU A 71 9.71 3.80 11.20
CA GLU A 71 9.06 2.91 12.15
C GLU A 71 7.56 2.77 11.87
N GLY A 72 6.88 3.87 11.54
CA GLY A 72 5.46 3.83 11.22
C GLY A 72 5.19 3.14 9.89
N ARG A 73 6.08 3.34 8.91
CA ARG A 73 6.06 2.61 7.65
C ARG A 73 6.24 1.10 7.86
N GLN A 74 7.19 0.70 8.71
CA GLN A 74 7.39 -0.70 9.07
C GLN A 74 6.16 -1.29 9.76
N TYR A 75 5.63 -0.60 10.76
CA TYR A 75 4.43 -0.98 11.49
C TYR A 75 3.23 -1.26 10.57
N LEU A 76 2.99 -0.42 9.56
CA LEU A 76 1.89 -0.62 8.61
C LEU A 76 2.03 -1.94 7.82
N MET A 77 3.26 -2.34 7.47
CA MET A 77 3.52 -3.63 6.83
C MET A 77 3.31 -4.79 7.82
N HIS A 78 3.74 -4.63 9.06
CA HIS A 78 3.52 -5.63 10.12
C HIS A 78 2.03 -5.86 10.40
N VAL A 79 1.19 -4.82 10.38
CA VAL A 79 -0.26 -4.96 10.56
C VAL A 79 -0.87 -5.87 9.50
N LEU A 80 -0.53 -5.68 8.22
CA LEU A 80 -1.08 -6.53 7.15
C LEU A 80 -0.48 -7.95 7.19
N LEU A 81 0.82 -8.07 7.44
CA LEU A 81 1.49 -9.37 7.48
C LEU A 81 1.03 -10.21 8.67
N ASN A 82 0.91 -9.63 9.85
CA ASN A 82 0.79 -10.37 11.11
C ASN A 82 -0.55 -10.18 11.83
N GLY A 83 -1.41 -9.30 11.31
CA GLY A 83 -2.67 -8.92 11.95
C GLY A 83 -2.45 -7.97 13.13
N LEU A 84 -3.54 -7.55 13.74
CA LEU A 84 -3.55 -6.64 14.88
C LEU A 84 -4.77 -6.90 15.75
N ASN A 85 -4.59 -6.99 17.06
CA ASN A 85 -5.71 -7.17 17.98
C ASN A 85 -5.65 -6.22 19.17
N GLY A 86 -6.84 -5.86 19.64
CA GLY A 86 -7.06 -4.99 20.80
C GLY A 86 -6.92 -5.71 22.13
N PRO A 87 -6.89 -4.95 23.24
CA PRO A 87 -7.41 -3.59 23.36
C PRO A 87 -6.44 -2.48 22.88
N LEU A 88 -6.97 -1.48 22.17
CA LEU A 88 -6.25 -0.28 21.71
C LEU A 88 -7.12 0.98 21.81
N LYS A 89 -6.47 2.15 21.91
CA LYS A 89 -7.13 3.46 21.82
C LYS A 89 -6.71 4.15 20.53
N ILE A 90 -7.68 4.61 19.77
CA ILE A 90 -7.53 5.19 18.43
C ILE A 90 -8.42 6.45 18.42
N ASP A 91 -7.83 7.64 18.32
CA ASP A 91 -8.49 8.95 18.48
C ASP A 91 -9.37 9.08 19.71
N GLY A 92 -8.87 8.66 20.86
CA GLY A 92 -9.66 8.74 22.08
C GLY A 92 -10.68 7.60 22.24
N VAL A 93 -10.98 6.85 21.19
CA VAL A 93 -12.00 5.80 21.17
C VAL A 93 -11.36 4.44 21.51
N PRO A 94 -11.92 3.69 22.47
CA PRO A 94 -11.46 2.34 22.76
C PRO A 94 -11.96 1.36 21.69
N TYR A 95 -11.08 0.45 21.28
CA TYR A 95 -11.38 -0.65 20.36
C TYR A 95 -10.87 -1.96 20.94
N ASN A 96 -11.70 -3.01 20.88
CA ASN A 96 -11.31 -4.38 21.19
C ASN A 96 -11.68 -5.29 20.02
N PHE A 97 -10.74 -5.44 19.10
CA PHE A 97 -10.97 -6.01 17.78
C PHE A 97 -9.96 -7.11 17.47
N PHE A 98 -10.22 -7.83 16.38
CA PHE A 98 -9.30 -8.78 15.77
C PHE A 98 -9.21 -8.50 14.27
N MET A 99 -8.05 -8.06 13.80
CA MET A 99 -7.71 -7.97 12.39
C MET A 99 -6.84 -9.18 12.02
N PRO A 100 -7.28 -10.02 11.06
CA PRO A 100 -6.53 -11.21 10.67
C PRO A 100 -5.21 -10.86 9.96
N ALA A 101 -4.28 -11.81 9.99
CA ALA A 101 -3.03 -11.75 9.25
C ALA A 101 -3.27 -12.10 7.77
N PHE A 102 -2.64 -11.37 6.85
CA PHE A 102 -2.73 -11.63 5.41
C PHE A 102 -1.48 -12.28 4.82
N ARG A 103 -0.44 -12.54 5.62
CA ARG A 103 0.81 -13.15 5.16
C ARG A 103 0.64 -14.42 4.35
N ALA A 104 -0.30 -15.30 4.68
CA ALA A 104 -0.50 -16.54 3.93
C ALA A 104 -1.37 -16.36 2.66
N HIS A 105 -2.04 -15.21 2.51
CA HIS A 105 -3.10 -15.00 1.53
C HIS A 105 -2.75 -13.96 0.48
N LEU A 106 -1.88 -12.99 0.80
CA LEU A 106 -1.50 -11.90 -0.10
C LEU A 106 0.01 -11.91 -0.37
N SER A 107 0.37 -11.69 -1.64
CA SER A 107 1.76 -11.48 -2.06
C SER A 107 2.31 -10.14 -1.55
N ASP A 108 3.63 -9.96 -1.66
CA ASP A 108 4.30 -8.71 -1.28
C ASP A 108 3.85 -7.54 -2.15
N GLU A 109 3.67 -7.76 -3.45
CA GLU A 109 3.12 -6.80 -4.39
C GLU A 109 1.68 -6.41 -4.01
N GLU A 110 0.87 -7.37 -3.59
CA GLU A 110 -0.53 -7.11 -3.22
C GLU A 110 -0.61 -6.25 -1.95
N ILE A 111 0.14 -6.60 -0.90
CA ILE A 111 0.22 -5.81 0.34
C ILE A 111 0.76 -4.40 0.04
N ALA A 112 1.85 -4.29 -0.73
CA ALA A 112 2.43 -3.01 -1.09
C ALA A 112 1.44 -2.12 -1.88
N SER A 113 0.65 -2.72 -2.80
CA SER A 113 -0.36 -1.98 -3.55
C SER A 113 -1.53 -1.50 -2.68
N ILE A 114 -1.97 -2.29 -1.70
CA ILE A 114 -3.03 -1.90 -0.75
C ILE A 114 -2.55 -0.73 0.11
N LEU A 115 -1.35 -0.82 0.68
CA LEU A 115 -0.78 0.25 1.52
C LEU A 115 -0.56 1.53 0.72
N SER A 116 -0.05 1.42 -0.51
CA SER A 116 0.11 2.58 -1.40
C SER A 116 -1.23 3.21 -1.74
N TYR A 117 -2.27 2.43 -2.03
CA TYR A 117 -3.63 2.94 -2.24
C TYR A 117 -4.17 3.65 -0.99
N LEU A 118 -4.02 3.05 0.19
CA LEU A 118 -4.48 3.67 1.44
C LEU A 118 -3.70 4.97 1.76
N ALA A 119 -2.42 5.04 1.40
CA ALA A 119 -1.64 6.26 1.54
C ALA A 119 -2.13 7.39 0.61
N THR A 120 -2.82 7.11 -0.49
CA THR A 120 -3.45 8.16 -1.30
C THR A 120 -4.79 8.65 -0.73
N ARG A 121 -5.26 8.06 0.37
CA ARG A 121 -6.54 8.40 1.02
C ARG A 121 -6.37 9.39 2.17
N GLY A 122 -5.24 10.10 2.22
CA GLY A 122 -4.99 11.23 3.11
C GLY A 122 -4.42 12.43 2.35
N ASP A 123 -3.86 13.39 3.08
CA ASP A 123 -3.47 14.70 2.56
C ASP A 123 -1.95 14.85 2.36
N THR A 124 -1.16 13.82 2.66
CA THR A 124 0.30 13.85 2.45
C THR A 124 0.63 13.81 0.96
N HIS A 125 1.44 14.79 0.50
CA HIS A 125 1.84 14.92 -0.90
C HIS A 125 3.37 15.13 -1.05
N PRO A 126 4.06 14.32 -1.89
CA PRO A 126 3.55 13.14 -2.57
C PRO A 126 3.13 12.03 -1.59
N ALA A 127 2.10 11.25 -1.95
CA ALA A 127 1.64 10.15 -1.11
C ALA A 127 2.74 9.09 -0.98
N PRO A 128 2.99 8.53 0.23
CA PRO A 128 3.94 7.44 0.41
C PRO A 128 3.61 6.24 -0.47
N VAL A 129 4.62 5.70 -1.18
CA VAL A 129 4.47 4.50 -2.01
C VAL A 129 5.21 3.36 -1.35
N PHE A 130 4.55 2.21 -1.16
CA PHE A 130 5.12 0.97 -0.65
C PHE A 130 5.58 0.07 -1.79
N THR A 131 6.71 -0.62 -1.59
CA THR A 131 7.26 -1.55 -2.59
C THR A 131 7.18 -2.99 -2.10
N ALA A 132 7.07 -3.94 -3.03
CA ALA A 132 7.10 -5.36 -2.72
C ALA A 132 8.40 -5.76 -1.99
N ALA A 133 9.54 -5.15 -2.34
CA ALA A 133 10.82 -5.43 -1.69
C ALA A 133 10.83 -5.08 -0.19
N GLU A 134 10.14 -4.01 0.21
CA GLU A 134 10.01 -3.65 1.62
C GLU A 134 9.12 -4.65 2.36
N VAL A 135 7.98 -5.02 1.78
CA VAL A 135 7.10 -6.02 2.37
C VAL A 135 7.80 -7.37 2.47
N ALA A 136 8.54 -7.78 1.44
CA ALA A 136 9.32 -9.02 1.42
C ALA A 136 10.35 -9.06 2.56
N ARG A 137 11.03 -7.94 2.81
CA ARG A 137 11.97 -7.81 3.93
C ARG A 137 11.27 -8.02 5.27
N GLU A 138 10.19 -7.28 5.53
CA GLU A 138 9.44 -7.42 6.80
C GLU A 138 8.78 -8.80 6.92
N ARG A 139 8.40 -9.42 5.80
CA ARG A 139 7.91 -10.78 5.78
C ARG A 139 8.95 -11.76 6.32
N THR A 140 10.25 -11.52 6.25
CA THR A 140 11.21 -12.46 6.87
C THR A 140 11.17 -12.48 8.41
N HIS A 141 10.41 -11.57 9.03
CA HIS A 141 10.29 -11.40 10.49
C HIS A 141 8.84 -11.62 10.97
N PRO A 142 8.39 -12.87 11.17
CA PRO A 142 7.03 -13.12 11.67
C PRO A 142 6.84 -12.60 13.10
N LEU A 143 5.73 -11.92 13.33
CA LEU A 143 5.35 -11.38 14.64
C LEU A 143 4.00 -11.96 15.07
N SER A 144 3.76 -11.97 16.39
CA SER A 144 2.40 -12.17 16.90
C SER A 144 1.60 -10.87 16.81
N SER A 145 0.27 -10.97 16.69
CA SER A 145 -0.60 -9.78 16.63
C SER A 145 -0.52 -8.92 17.90
N SER A 146 -0.21 -9.52 19.06
CA SER A 146 0.03 -8.78 20.31
C SER A 146 1.34 -8.01 20.27
N THR A 147 2.38 -8.55 19.64
CA THR A 147 3.63 -7.83 19.39
C THR A 147 3.41 -6.62 18.49
N VAL A 148 2.57 -6.74 17.46
CA VAL A 148 2.20 -5.59 16.60
C VAL A 148 1.40 -4.55 17.40
N ALA A 149 0.57 -4.97 18.36
CA ALA A 149 -0.11 -4.04 19.26
C ALA A 149 0.87 -3.30 20.20
N ASP A 150 1.92 -3.97 20.69
CA ASP A 150 3.00 -3.34 21.45
C ASP A 150 3.81 -2.37 20.60
N GLU A 151 4.13 -2.75 19.36
CA GLU A 151 4.77 -1.88 18.39
C GLU A 151 3.95 -0.61 18.16
N ARG A 152 2.63 -0.73 17.96
CA ARG A 152 1.73 0.42 17.84
C ARG A 152 1.82 1.35 19.05
N ARG A 153 1.79 0.80 20.27
CA ARG A 153 1.88 1.59 21.51
C ARG A 153 3.20 2.34 21.62
N ARG A 154 4.30 1.69 21.27
CA ARG A 154 5.63 2.32 21.25
C ARG A 154 5.70 3.41 20.19
N LEU A 155 5.18 3.12 19.00
CA LEU A 155 5.10 4.07 17.90
C LEU A 155 4.32 5.32 18.30
N ASP A 156 3.14 5.16 18.91
CA ASP A 156 2.32 6.27 19.40
C ASP A 156 3.02 7.13 20.48
N ALA A 157 3.90 6.53 21.28
CA ALA A 157 4.67 7.26 22.28
C ALA A 157 5.79 8.14 21.68
N ILE A 158 6.35 7.76 20.52
CA ILE A 158 7.44 8.51 19.85
C ILE A 158 6.94 9.37 18.68
N HIS A 159 5.87 8.94 18.04
CA HIS A 159 5.20 9.55 16.90
C HIS A 159 3.69 9.48 17.16
N PRO A 160 3.11 10.45 17.89
CA PRO A 160 1.69 10.46 18.21
C PRO A 160 0.86 10.16 16.96
N LEU A 161 0.16 9.03 17.00
CA LEU A 161 -0.52 8.54 15.82
C LEU A 161 -1.79 9.35 15.61
N PRO A 162 -2.09 9.67 14.34
CA PRO A 162 -3.36 10.27 13.97
C PRO A 162 -4.50 9.31 14.21
#